data_AF-A0A484MX77-F1
#
_entry.id   AF-A0A484MX77-F1
#
_cell.length_a   1.000
_cell.length_b   1.000
_cell.length_c   1.000
_cell.angle_alpha   90.00
_cell.angle_beta   90.00
_cell.angle_gamma   90.00
#
_symmetry.space_group_name_H-M   'P 1'
#
loop_
_entity.id
_entity.type
_entity.pdbx_description
1 polymer ?
#
loop_
_entity_poly.entity_id
_entity_poly.type
_entity_poly.pdbx_seq_one_letter_code
_entity_poly.pdbx_strand_id
1 'polypeptide(L)'
;MKVEMDCSVCKRRARRTMQKMKGVVYVDVDADQLKVTVMGYVDPEKVLDKMRRTTGMKAEYWRPETAGNRMPVNGNNPTGSTLAYANSSDFMAVTTFSDENPNACATM
;
A
#
# COMPACT_ATOMS: atom_id res chain seq x y z
N MET A 1 4.99 -2.65 -9.25
CA MET A 1 3.70 -1.96 -9.56
C MET A 1 2.83 -2.90 -10.38
N LYS A 2 1.50 -2.81 -10.29
CA LYS A 2 0.53 -3.57 -11.10
C LYS A 2 0.15 -2.74 -12.32
N VAL A 3 0.17 -3.32 -13.52
CA VAL A 3 -0.15 -2.62 -14.77
C VAL A 3 -0.99 -3.53 -15.64
N GLU A 4 -2.16 -3.05 -16.08
CA GLU A 4 -3.00 -3.77 -17.04
C GLU A 4 -2.33 -3.71 -18.43
N MET A 5 -2.01 -4.88 -18.98
CA MET A 5 -1.25 -5.05 -20.22
C MET A 5 -1.93 -6.10 -21.11
N ASP A 6 -2.64 -5.66 -22.16
CA ASP A 6 -3.43 -6.58 -23.02
C ASP A 6 -2.71 -7.04 -24.30
N CYS A 7 -1.53 -6.49 -24.60
CA CYS A 7 -0.85 -6.73 -25.89
C CYS A 7 0.67 -6.81 -25.79
N SER A 8 1.31 -7.52 -26.72
CA SER A 8 2.77 -7.61 -26.83
C SER A 8 3.43 -6.24 -27.11
N VAL A 9 2.74 -5.36 -27.82
CA VAL A 9 3.17 -3.96 -28.06
C VAL A 9 3.14 -3.16 -26.75
N CYS A 10 2.10 -3.35 -25.95
CA CYS A 10 1.94 -2.74 -24.63
C CYS A 10 3.09 -3.11 -23.69
N LYS A 11 3.45 -4.41 -23.63
CA LYS A 11 4.60 -4.92 -22.87
C LYS A 11 5.92 -4.24 -23.31
N ARG A 12 6.16 -4.16 -24.62
CA ARG A 12 7.38 -3.52 -25.16
C ARG A 12 7.42 -2.02 -24.87
N ARG A 13 6.29 -1.33 -24.97
CA ARG A 13 6.18 0.10 -24.67
C ARG A 13 6.44 0.38 -23.19
N ALA A 14 5.83 -0.39 -22.29
CA ALA A 14 6.07 -0.34 -20.85
C ALA A 14 7.57 -0.47 -20.52
N ARG A 15 8.22 -1.52 -21.03
CA ARG A 15 9.64 -1.77 -20.82
C ARG A 15 10.52 -0.61 -21.30
N ARG A 16 10.28 -0.11 -22.53
CA ARG A 16 11.04 1.01 -23.10
C ARG A 16 10.86 2.31 -22.32
N THR A 17 9.65 2.61 -21.87
CA THR A 17 9.37 3.82 -21.07
C THR A 17 10.14 3.78 -19.74
N MET A 18 10.13 2.64 -19.06
CA MET A 18 10.82 2.48 -17.78
C MET A 18 12.33 2.55 -17.92
N GLN A 19 12.89 2.00 -18.99
CA GLN A 19 14.33 2.11 -19.26
C GLN A 19 14.80 3.55 -19.57
N LYS A 20 13.91 4.40 -20.12
CA LYS A 20 14.22 5.82 -20.40
C LYS A 20 14.15 6.72 -19.17
N MET A 21 13.74 6.21 -18.02
CA MET A 21 13.68 6.98 -16.78
C MET A 21 15.08 7.16 -16.19
N LYS A 22 15.39 8.40 -15.77
CA LYS A 22 16.65 8.69 -15.09
C LYS A 22 16.67 7.98 -13.73
N GLY A 23 17.78 7.32 -13.40
CA GLY A 23 17.98 6.62 -12.12
C GLY A 23 17.53 5.17 -12.11
N VAL A 24 16.94 4.66 -13.20
CA VAL A 24 16.57 3.23 -13.32
C VAL A 24 17.79 2.41 -13.71
N VAL A 25 18.07 1.38 -12.92
CA VAL A 25 19.20 0.44 -13.12
C VAL A 25 18.70 -0.85 -13.75
N TYR A 26 17.55 -1.36 -13.29
CA TYR A 26 16.99 -2.61 -13.77
C TYR A 26 15.46 -2.53 -13.93
N VAL A 27 14.95 -3.18 -14.97
CA VAL A 27 13.52 -3.23 -15.28
C VAL A 27 13.16 -4.64 -15.69
N ASP A 28 12.18 -5.19 -15.02
CA ASP A 28 11.58 -6.48 -15.35
C ASP A 28 10.06 -6.35 -15.51
N VAL A 29 9.51 -7.11 -16.47
CA VAL A 29 8.12 -6.99 -16.91
C VAL A 29 7.52 -8.39 -17.08
N ASP A 30 6.72 -8.77 -16.09
CA ASP A 30 5.94 -9.99 -16.07
C ASP A 30 4.55 -9.70 -16.64
N ALA A 31 4.29 -10.18 -17.86
CA ALA A 31 2.97 -10.02 -18.49
C ALA A 31 1.94 -10.94 -17.83
N ASP A 32 2.35 -12.14 -17.43
CA ASP A 32 1.48 -13.16 -16.83
C ASP A 32 0.95 -12.70 -15.46
N GLN A 33 1.77 -12.00 -14.69
CA GLN A 33 1.41 -11.45 -13.39
C GLN A 33 0.93 -9.99 -13.46
N LEU A 34 0.90 -9.39 -14.65
CA LEU A 34 0.59 -7.96 -14.84
C LEU A 34 1.44 -7.06 -13.91
N LYS A 35 2.72 -7.43 -13.75
CA LYS A 35 3.64 -6.84 -12.77
C LYS A 35 4.82 -6.21 -13.48
N VAL A 36 5.17 -5.00 -13.05
CA VAL A 36 6.39 -4.32 -13.48
C VAL A 36 7.26 -4.06 -12.25
N THR A 37 8.48 -4.57 -12.31
CA THR A 37 9.50 -4.41 -11.28
C THR A 37 10.54 -3.42 -11.80
N VAL A 38 10.77 -2.35 -11.05
CA VAL A 38 11.76 -1.32 -11.39
C VAL A 38 12.69 -1.19 -10.20
N MET A 39 14.00 -1.25 -10.44
CA MET A 39 15.02 -1.04 -9.43
C MET A 39 15.90 0.14 -9.84
N GLY A 40 16.21 1.00 -8.88
CA GLY A 40 17.04 2.17 -9.09
C GLY A 40 16.74 3.29 -8.11
N TYR A 41 17.42 4.42 -8.28
CA TYR A 41 17.19 5.65 -7.53
C TYR A 41 16.08 6.46 -8.20
N VAL A 42 14.83 6.13 -7.89
CA VAL A 42 13.65 6.76 -8.49
C VAL A 42 12.48 6.80 -7.51
N ASP A 43 11.76 7.93 -7.50
CA ASP A 43 10.55 8.08 -6.68
C ASP A 43 9.40 7.24 -7.26
N PRO A 44 8.75 6.38 -6.47
CA PRO A 44 7.71 5.47 -6.97
C PRO A 44 6.50 6.20 -7.56
N GLU A 45 6.11 7.34 -6.98
CA GLU A 45 5.02 8.18 -7.52
C GLU A 45 5.32 8.70 -8.93
N LYS A 46 6.56 9.15 -9.16
CA LYS A 46 7.00 9.60 -10.49
C LYS A 46 6.98 8.45 -11.49
N VAL A 47 7.30 7.23 -11.05
CA VAL A 47 7.21 6.05 -11.91
C VAL A 47 5.75 5.78 -12.33
N LEU A 48 4.81 5.81 -11.38
CA LEU A 48 3.40 5.59 -11.67
C LEU A 48 2.84 6.68 -12.59
N ASP A 49 3.12 7.94 -12.30
CA ASP A 49 2.64 9.08 -13.10
C ASP A 49 3.21 9.03 -14.54
N LYS A 50 4.51 8.77 -14.68
CA LYS A 50 5.15 8.63 -16.00
C LYS A 50 4.57 7.45 -16.78
N MET A 51 4.26 6.34 -16.12
CA MET A 51 3.65 5.18 -16.76
C MET A 51 2.27 5.52 -17.32
N ARG A 52 1.42 6.14 -16.51
CA ARG A 52 0.06 6.56 -16.88
C ARG A 52 0.09 7.54 -18.05
N ARG A 53 0.97 8.55 -18.00
CA ARG A 53 1.08 9.58 -19.06
C ARG A 53 1.64 9.04 -20.38
N THR A 54 2.67 8.18 -20.33
CA THR A 54 3.39 7.76 -21.55
C THR A 54 2.69 6.61 -22.26
N THR A 55 2.14 5.68 -21.48
CA THR A 55 1.59 4.42 -22.00
C THR A 55 0.06 4.43 -22.03
N GLY A 56 -0.59 5.34 -21.29
CA GLY A 56 -2.05 5.40 -21.17
C GLY A 56 -2.66 4.27 -20.34
N MET A 57 -1.82 3.47 -19.69
CA MET A 57 -2.23 2.28 -18.93
C MET A 57 -2.54 2.64 -17.49
N LYS A 58 -3.52 1.95 -16.91
CA LYS A 58 -3.77 1.99 -15.47
C LYS A 58 -2.63 1.28 -14.77
N ALA A 59 -1.89 2.04 -13.97
CA ALA A 59 -0.82 1.55 -13.12
C ALA A 59 -1.18 1.81 -11.66
N GLU A 60 -1.11 0.77 -10.84
CA GLU A 60 -1.38 0.81 -9.41
C GLU A 60 -0.19 0.29 -8.61
N TYR A 61 -0.15 0.60 -7.32
CA TYR A 61 0.84 0.00 -6.44
C TYR A 61 0.63 -1.50 -6.38
N TRP A 62 1.73 -2.25 -6.51
CA TRP A 62 1.69 -3.68 -6.30
C TRP A 62 1.55 -3.92 -4.80
N ARG A 63 0.35 -4.29 -4.36
CA ARG A 63 0.15 -4.78 -3.00
C ARG A 63 0.35 -6.29 -3.04
N PRO A 64 1.36 -6.85 -2.37
CA PRO A 64 1.33 -8.28 -2.11
C PRO A 64 0.04 -8.54 -1.34
N GLU A 65 -0.78 -9.47 -1.82
CA GLU A 65 -1.97 -9.90 -1.10
C GLU A 65 -1.47 -10.57 0.20
N THR A 66 -1.29 -9.79 1.25
CA THR A 66 -1.20 -10.34 2.60
C THR A 66 -2.54 -11.02 2.83
N ALA A 67 -2.54 -12.34 2.87
CA ALA A 67 -3.65 -13.10 3.43
C ALA A 67 -3.99 -12.49 4.80
N GLY A 68 -5.15 -11.83 4.90
CA GLY A 68 -5.63 -11.22 6.14
C GLY A 68 -5.35 -9.72 6.30
N ASN A 69 -6.00 -8.88 5.48
CA ASN A 69 -7.00 -7.94 5.99
C ASN A 69 -7.57 -7.11 4.84
N ARG A 70 -8.85 -7.38 4.53
CA ARG A 70 -9.71 -6.35 3.93
C ARG A 70 -9.88 -5.24 4.97
N MET A 71 -9.31 -4.07 4.72
CA MET A 71 -10.01 -2.84 5.06
C MET A 71 -9.90 -1.88 3.88
N PRO A 72 -11.00 -1.61 3.15
CA PRO A 72 -11.12 -0.37 2.41
C PRO A 72 -11.26 0.75 3.46
N VAL A 73 -10.20 1.51 3.71
CA VAL A 73 -10.34 2.78 4.43
C VAL A 73 -10.94 3.79 3.45
N ASN A 74 -12.27 3.77 3.36
CA ASN A 74 -13.02 4.90 2.86
C ASN A 74 -13.02 5.96 3.96
N GLY A 75 -12.82 7.21 3.58
CA GLY A 75 -12.65 8.31 4.51
C GLY A 75 -13.84 8.52 5.43
N ASN A 76 -13.54 9.23 6.52
CA ASN A 76 -14.47 9.99 7.38
C ASN A 76 -15.03 9.25 8.61
N ASN A 77 -14.19 8.95 9.60
CA ASN A 77 -14.62 9.04 11.01
C ASN A 77 -13.40 9.13 11.95
N PRO A 78 -13.25 10.20 12.76
CA PRO A 78 -12.27 10.22 13.83
C PRO A 78 -12.87 9.52 15.05
N THR A 79 -12.53 8.25 15.28
CA THR A 79 -12.39 7.67 16.62
C THR A 79 -12.14 6.17 16.54
N GLY A 80 -11.14 5.71 17.29
CA GLY A 80 -11.14 4.34 17.80
C GLY A 80 -10.39 3.29 16.98
N SER A 81 -9.17 3.59 16.51
CA SER A 81 -8.20 2.51 16.29
C SER A 81 -7.62 2.10 17.64
N THR A 82 -8.31 1.21 18.35
CA THR A 82 -7.64 0.23 19.20
C THR A 82 -6.66 -0.52 18.29
N LEU A 83 -5.37 -0.43 18.62
CA LEU A 83 -4.26 -1.35 18.30
C LEU A 83 -2.93 -0.57 18.24
N ALA A 84 -2.27 -0.45 19.38
CA ALA A 84 -0.81 -0.50 19.44
C ALA A 84 -0.52 -1.59 20.48
N TYR A 85 -0.40 -2.85 20.07
CA TYR A 85 0.89 -3.44 19.72
C TYR A 85 2.03 -2.89 20.59
N ALA A 86 2.38 -3.69 21.59
CA ALA A 86 3.54 -3.50 22.43
C ALA A 86 4.78 -3.29 21.56
N ASN A 87 5.38 -2.11 21.68
CA ASN A 87 6.80 -1.92 21.42
C ASN A 87 7.40 -1.34 22.69
N SER A 88 8.52 -1.95 23.08
CA SER A 88 9.16 -1.85 24.38
C SER A 88 9.53 -0.43 24.81
N SER A 89 9.64 -0.29 26.15
CA SER A 89 10.13 0.84 26.96
C SER A 89 9.13 2.00 27.20
N ASP A 90 8.70 2.06 28.46
CA ASP A 90 8.09 3.20 29.15
C ASP A 90 6.64 3.58 28.79
N PHE A 91 5.70 3.19 29.66
CA PHE A 91 5.02 4.10 30.59
C PHE A 91 3.80 3.38 31.18
N MET A 92 4.02 2.73 32.32
CA MET A 92 2.95 2.31 33.24
C MET A 92 2.22 3.56 33.73
N ALA A 93 1.24 4.07 32.97
CA ALA A 93 0.16 4.89 33.50
C ALA A 93 -0.82 5.27 32.37
N VAL A 94 -1.81 4.40 32.14
CA VAL A 94 -3.17 4.90 31.87
C VAL A 94 -4.18 4.05 32.64
N THR A 95 -3.95 3.94 33.95
CA THR A 95 -5.01 3.66 34.91
C THR A 95 -5.83 4.94 35.07
N THR A 96 -6.83 5.15 34.21
CA THR A 96 -7.86 6.17 34.46
C THR A 96 -9.24 5.56 34.20
N PHE A 97 -9.72 4.88 35.24
CA PHE A 97 -11.11 4.82 35.71
C PHE A 97 -12.20 5.15 34.67
N SER A 98 -12.84 4.10 34.14
CA SER A 98 -14.21 4.19 33.62
C SER A 98 -15.15 3.59 34.67
N ASP A 99 -15.30 4.33 35.76
CA ASP A 99 -16.27 4.11 36.84
C ASP A 99 -17.61 4.72 36.41
N GLU A 100 -18.35 4.06 35.52
CA GLU A 100 -19.75 4.40 35.26
C GLU A 100 -20.48 3.19 34.64
N ASN A 101 -20.56 2.10 35.41
CA ASN A 101 -21.57 1.07 35.19
C ASN A 101 -22.58 1.11 36.35
N PRO A 102 -23.69 1.85 36.21
CA PRO A 102 -24.72 1.95 37.25
C PRO A 102 -25.44 0.63 37.55
N ASN A 103 -25.08 -0.48 36.89
CA ASN A 103 -25.66 -1.81 37.10
C ASN A 103 -24.65 -2.80 37.74
N ALA A 104 -23.45 -2.39 38.13
CA ALA A 104 -22.43 -3.27 38.72
C ALA A 104 -22.53 -3.42 40.26
N CYS A 105 -23.64 -3.02 40.87
CA CYS A 105 -24.00 -3.45 42.23
C CYS A 105 -24.85 -4.72 42.15
N ALA A 106 -24.20 -5.90 42.11
CA ALA A 106 -24.70 -7.15 42.70
C ALA A 106 -23.82 -8.34 42.31
N THR A 107 -22.89 -8.73 43.18
CA THR A 107 -22.92 -10.06 43.83
C THR A 107 -21.85 -10.06 44.92
N MET A 108 -22.27 -10.45 46.13
CA MET A 108 -21.42 -10.62 47.31
C MET A 108 -20.34 -11.67 47.09
#